data_AF-A0A6C0CAE7-F1
#
_entry.id   AF-A0A6C0CAE7-F1
#
_cell.length_a   1.000
_cell.length_b   1.000
_cell.length_c   1.000
_cell.angle_alpha   90.00
_cell.angle_beta   90.00
_cell.angle_gamma   90.00
#
_symmetry.space_group_name_H-M   'P 1'
#
loop_
_entity.id
_entity.type
_entity.pdbx_description
1 polymer ?
#
loop_
_entity_poly.entity_id
_entity_poly.type
_entity_poly.pdbx_seq_one_letter_code
_entity_poly.pdbx_strand_id
1 'polypeptide(L)'
;MDHVQYNDIFEELKRWLRPIDLYNLVQTCKSYNKLITMKDIKMSTMCEIDASLRAIWGTDFDEFKIACKNSNAKIVGSFITECILGEKWNDDICILVPCNELDNLFDKTAGLYLFQAENYEFGDVNNMRIIEYVFFKLRSISINASANVRKVTYNVNRRNIVLRETKLLKYNVNSNEYISGESSECMRIYKINEIFTKHTNFYPSCMLHRKYRAKGFTFYDRDGIISDRDIWKKMHIDIIKVTPYGNKTAEERLQLLSEQGRGYVYDDHVVASGVGSEKKLYTAYRKPIGSDRYFISCFYNHADCLFRDMYPGVEHLHHIFFGDQTLFVIDTFDKVDDPLLCTYSNSDEEIK
;
A
#
# COMPACT_ATOMS: atom_id res chain seq x y z
N MET A 1 -1.95 48.54 -27.77
CA MET A 1 -2.67 47.28 -27.47
C MET A 1 -1.60 46.22 -27.41
N ASP A 2 -1.25 45.78 -26.21
CA ASP A 2 -0.26 44.73 -26.03
C ASP A 2 -0.89 43.41 -26.50
N HIS A 3 -0.31 42.81 -27.53
CA HIS A 3 -0.71 41.50 -28.02
C HIS A 3 -0.32 40.46 -26.97
N VAL A 4 -1.28 40.02 -26.15
CA VAL A 4 -1.11 38.81 -25.34
C VAL A 4 -0.96 37.64 -26.31
N GLN A 5 0.24 37.07 -26.38
CA GLN A 5 0.46 35.90 -27.22
C GLN A 5 -0.21 34.70 -26.54
N TYR A 6 -0.86 33.84 -27.33
CA TYR A 6 -1.54 32.65 -26.81
C TYR A 6 -0.60 31.74 -26.01
N ASN A 7 0.70 31.79 -26.30
CA ASN A 7 1.75 31.11 -25.55
C ASN A 7 1.88 31.65 -24.11
N ASP A 8 1.74 32.95 -23.89
CA ASP A 8 1.87 33.56 -22.55
C ASP A 8 0.73 33.11 -21.63
N ILE A 9 -0.50 33.03 -22.17
CA ILE A 9 -1.66 32.50 -21.44
C ILE A 9 -1.44 31.01 -21.13
N PHE A 10 -0.89 30.26 -22.07
CA PHE A 10 -0.64 28.82 -21.88
C PHE A 10 0.45 28.56 -20.83
N GLU A 11 1.52 29.36 -20.78
CA GLU A 11 2.54 29.29 -19.75
C GLU A 11 1.96 29.50 -18.35
N GLU A 12 1.04 30.46 -18.20
CA GLU A 12 0.32 30.64 -16.94
C GLU A 12 -0.61 29.46 -16.65
N LEU A 13 -1.43 29.03 -17.61
CA LEU A 13 -2.35 27.89 -17.44
C LEU A 13 -1.64 26.63 -16.96
N LYS A 14 -0.43 26.34 -17.46
CA LYS A 14 0.36 25.17 -17.02
C LYS A 14 0.62 25.16 -15.51
N ARG A 15 0.73 26.33 -14.88
CA ARG A 15 0.96 26.45 -13.42
C ARG A 15 -0.28 26.17 -12.59
N TRP A 16 -1.46 26.31 -13.17
CA TRP A 16 -2.75 26.11 -12.50
C TRP A 16 -3.33 24.71 -12.71
N LEU A 17 -2.80 23.97 -13.68
CA LEU A 17 -3.24 22.62 -13.98
C LEU A 17 -2.54 21.60 -13.09
N ARG A 18 -3.29 20.60 -12.64
CA ARG A 18 -2.75 19.46 -11.88
C ARG A 18 -1.90 18.58 -12.79
N PRO A 19 -1.02 17.72 -12.24
CA PRO A 19 -0.12 16.91 -13.05
C PRO A 19 -0.87 15.97 -14.02
N ILE A 20 -1.98 15.37 -13.56
CA ILE A 20 -2.85 14.52 -14.40
C ILE A 20 -3.51 15.30 -15.55
N ASP A 21 -3.91 16.55 -15.32
CA ASP A 21 -4.57 17.38 -16.34
C ASP A 21 -3.54 17.79 -17.41
N LEU A 22 -2.32 18.14 -17.00
CA LEU A 22 -1.20 18.36 -17.92
C LEU A 22 -0.89 17.13 -18.76
N TYR A 23 -0.86 15.94 -18.15
CA TYR A 23 -0.63 14.70 -18.86
C TYR A 23 -1.73 14.41 -19.88
N ASN A 24 -2.99 14.56 -19.50
CA ASN A 24 -4.12 14.34 -20.39
C ASN A 24 -4.09 15.30 -21.59
N LEU A 25 -3.74 16.58 -21.37
CA LEU A 25 -3.55 17.55 -22.45
C LEU A 25 -2.46 17.10 -23.44
N VAL A 26 -1.33 16.61 -22.93
CA VAL A 26 -0.23 16.04 -23.74
C VAL A 26 -0.73 14.90 -24.63
N GLN A 27 -1.67 14.07 -24.16
CA GLN A 27 -2.21 12.96 -24.93
C GLN A 27 -3.20 13.39 -26.03
N THR A 28 -3.86 14.55 -25.89
CA THR A 28 -4.93 14.95 -26.81
C THR A 28 -4.42 15.51 -28.15
N CYS A 29 -3.30 16.23 -28.18
CA CYS A 29 -2.78 16.80 -29.42
C CYS A 29 -1.26 16.95 -29.46
N LYS A 30 -0.68 16.85 -30.67
CA LYS A 30 0.77 16.95 -30.92
C LYS A 30 1.34 18.32 -30.54
N SER A 31 0.54 19.38 -30.54
CA SER A 31 1.00 20.73 -30.19
C SER A 31 1.25 20.83 -28.68
N TYR A 32 0.31 20.38 -27.85
CA TYR A 32 0.50 20.36 -26.39
C TYR A 32 1.61 19.43 -25.96
N ASN A 33 1.77 18.29 -26.64
CA ASN A 33 2.90 17.38 -26.41
C ASN A 33 4.27 18.05 -26.59
N LYS A 34 4.39 19.03 -27.50
CA LYS A 34 5.63 19.79 -27.68
C LYS A 34 5.82 20.92 -26.66
N LEU A 35 4.73 21.43 -26.08
CA LEU A 35 4.75 22.60 -25.18
C LEU A 35 4.84 22.21 -23.70
N ILE A 36 4.24 21.09 -23.30
CA ILE A 36 4.26 20.61 -21.92
C ILE A 36 5.40 19.61 -21.78
N THR A 37 6.34 19.94 -20.90
CA THR A 37 7.52 19.13 -20.63
C THR A 37 7.42 18.40 -19.30
N MET A 38 8.33 17.45 -19.06
CA MET A 38 8.46 16.80 -17.74
C MET A 38 8.79 17.80 -16.62
N LYS A 39 9.44 18.93 -16.95
CA LYS A 39 9.69 20.01 -15.98
C LYS A 39 8.38 20.61 -15.49
N ASP A 40 7.43 20.88 -16.39
CA ASP A 40 6.12 21.42 -16.04
C ASP A 40 5.34 20.44 -15.14
N ILE A 41 5.33 19.15 -15.48
CA ILE A 41 4.69 18.10 -14.65
C ILE A 41 5.32 18.03 -13.26
N LYS A 42 6.65 18.09 -13.15
CA LYS A 42 7.35 18.09 -11.87
C LYS A 42 7.01 19.30 -11.02
N MET A 43 7.01 20.49 -11.62
CA MET A 43 6.65 21.74 -10.92
C MET A 43 5.21 21.70 -10.41
N SER A 44 4.26 21.33 -11.27
CA SER A 44 2.87 21.14 -10.88
C SER A 44 2.72 20.11 -9.76
N THR A 45 3.49 19.01 -9.80
CA THR A 45 3.48 18.00 -8.73
C THR A 45 4.02 18.57 -7.40
N MET A 46 5.07 19.37 -7.43
CA MET A 46 5.61 20.05 -6.25
C MET A 46 4.58 21.01 -5.65
N CYS A 47 3.85 21.76 -6.49
CA CYS A 47 2.77 22.64 -6.05
C CYS A 47 1.64 21.86 -5.35
N GLU A 48 1.23 20.71 -5.91
CA GLU A 48 0.21 19.84 -5.30
C GLU A 48 0.68 19.23 -3.96
N ILE A 49 1.96 18.84 -3.87
CA ILE A 49 2.56 18.38 -2.62
C ILE A 49 2.53 19.51 -1.59
N ASP A 50 3.05 20.69 -1.91
CA ASP A 50 3.09 21.83 -0.99
C ASP A 50 1.69 22.28 -0.56
N ALA A 51 0.71 22.29 -1.47
CA ALA A 51 -0.69 22.58 -1.15
C ALA A 51 -1.29 21.54 -0.20
N SER A 52 -1.03 20.25 -0.45
CA SER A 52 -1.51 19.15 0.39
C SER A 52 -0.88 19.15 1.78
N LEU A 53 0.42 19.40 1.87
CA LEU A 53 1.14 19.55 3.14
C LEU A 53 0.68 20.82 3.87
N ARG A 54 0.48 21.96 3.20
CA ARG A 54 -0.05 23.17 3.84
C ARG A 54 -1.45 22.93 4.43
N ALA A 55 -2.30 22.14 3.77
CA ALA A 55 -3.60 21.75 4.32
C ALA A 55 -3.49 20.85 5.58
N ILE A 56 -2.40 20.08 5.72
CA ILE A 56 -2.16 19.21 6.88
C ILE A 56 -1.50 19.98 8.02
N TRP A 57 -0.46 20.77 7.77
CA TRP A 57 0.31 21.49 8.80
C TRP A 57 -0.24 22.89 9.11
N GLY A 58 -1.10 23.45 8.25
CA GLY A 58 -1.65 24.78 8.46
C GLY A 58 -0.58 25.86 8.55
N THR A 59 -0.61 26.64 9.63
CA THR A 59 0.35 27.72 9.90
C THR A 59 1.76 27.24 10.19
N ASP A 60 1.93 25.97 10.59
CA ASP A 60 3.24 25.39 10.91
C ASP A 60 4.00 24.88 9.67
N PHE A 61 3.40 24.99 8.47
CA PHE A 61 3.95 24.42 7.24
C PHE A 61 5.34 24.95 6.88
N ASP A 62 5.57 26.26 7.01
CA ASP A 62 6.85 26.86 6.62
C ASP A 62 7.99 26.42 7.57
N GLU A 63 7.70 26.36 8.87
CA GLU A 63 8.63 25.81 9.87
C GLU A 63 8.93 24.32 9.62
N PHE A 64 7.90 23.54 9.27
CA PHE A 64 8.08 22.13 8.89
C PHE A 64 8.97 21.99 7.64
N LYS A 65 8.81 22.84 6.62
CA LYS A 65 9.67 22.84 5.42
C LYS A 65 11.12 23.15 5.77
N ILE A 66 11.35 24.11 6.68
CA ILE A 66 12.68 24.47 7.15
C ILE A 66 13.33 23.29 7.88
N ALA A 67 12.61 22.67 8.82
CA ALA A 67 13.11 21.50 9.54
C ALA A 67 13.41 20.33 8.60
N CYS A 68 12.55 20.07 7.60
CA CYS A 68 12.84 19.08 6.54
C CYS A 68 14.13 19.38 5.78
N LYS A 69 14.36 20.66 5.44
CA LYS A 69 15.56 21.10 4.71
C LYS A 69 16.83 20.90 5.55
N ASN A 70 16.79 21.28 6.83
CA ASN A 70 17.89 21.10 7.77
C ASN A 70 18.29 19.63 7.94
N SER A 71 17.31 18.74 7.80
CA SER A 71 17.45 17.29 7.87
C SER A 71 17.80 16.62 6.55
N ASN A 72 17.84 17.36 5.43
CA ASN A 72 17.89 16.76 4.09
C ASN A 72 16.82 15.66 3.90
N ALA A 73 15.64 15.89 4.48
CA ALA A 73 14.55 14.94 4.51
C ALA A 73 13.89 14.83 3.13
N LYS A 74 13.44 13.63 2.78
CA LYS A 74 12.80 13.32 1.50
C LYS A 74 11.41 12.78 1.71
N ILE A 75 10.40 13.45 1.17
CA ILE A 75 9.05 12.90 1.11
C ILE A 75 9.04 11.82 0.01
N VAL A 76 8.45 10.66 0.29
CA VAL A 76 8.42 9.52 -0.63
C VAL A 76 7.10 8.77 -0.57
N GLY A 77 6.90 7.86 -1.52
CA GLY A 77 5.88 6.83 -1.42
C GLY A 77 4.55 7.21 -2.05
N SER A 78 3.48 6.64 -1.51
CA SER A 78 2.14 6.75 -2.08
C SER A 78 1.66 8.19 -2.12
N PHE A 79 1.96 9.00 -1.10
CA PHE A 79 1.58 10.41 -1.00
C PHE A 79 1.90 11.22 -2.26
N ILE A 80 3.10 11.05 -2.82
CA ILE A 80 3.49 11.73 -4.05
C ILE A 80 2.66 11.24 -5.25
N THR A 81 2.36 9.95 -5.29
CA THR A 81 1.53 9.34 -6.34
C THR A 81 0.11 9.91 -6.31
N GLU A 82 -0.45 10.16 -5.13
CA GLU A 82 -1.76 10.80 -4.95
C GLU A 82 -1.75 12.20 -5.55
N CYS A 83 -0.71 13.00 -5.26
CA CYS A 83 -0.53 14.33 -5.83
C CYS A 83 -0.39 14.29 -7.36
N ILE A 84 0.35 13.33 -7.92
CA ILE A 84 0.48 13.16 -9.38
C ILE A 84 -0.89 12.85 -10.02
N LEU A 85 -1.65 11.95 -9.41
CA LEU A 85 -2.95 11.51 -9.92
C LEU A 85 -4.10 12.49 -9.62
N GLY A 86 -3.88 13.48 -8.76
CA GLY A 86 -4.94 14.35 -8.26
C GLY A 86 -5.96 13.59 -7.40
N GLU A 87 -5.53 12.53 -6.73
CA GLU A 87 -6.35 11.67 -5.88
C GLU A 87 -6.09 11.95 -4.39
N LYS A 88 -7.01 11.49 -3.53
CA LYS A 88 -6.84 11.54 -2.07
C LYS A 88 -6.93 10.13 -1.52
N TRP A 89 -5.83 9.61 -1.00
CA TRP A 89 -5.84 8.32 -0.29
C TRP A 89 -5.66 8.59 1.21
N ASN A 90 -6.12 7.67 2.07
CA ASN A 90 -5.93 7.77 3.53
C ASN A 90 -4.64 7.08 3.97
N ASP A 91 -3.59 7.18 3.15
CA ASP A 91 -2.29 6.58 3.43
C ASP A 91 -1.42 7.46 4.34
N ASP A 92 -0.46 6.82 5.00
CA ASP A 92 0.59 7.49 5.76
C ASP A 92 1.52 8.28 4.83
N ILE A 93 1.93 9.48 5.25
CA ILE A 93 2.96 10.25 4.56
C ILE A 93 4.34 9.79 5.06
N CYS A 94 5.13 9.23 4.15
CA CYS A 94 6.46 8.73 4.49
C CYS A 94 7.52 9.79 4.19
N ILE A 95 8.38 10.04 5.18
CA ILE A 95 9.52 10.93 5.09
C ILE A 95 10.78 10.13 5.42
N LEU A 96 11.72 10.11 4.48
CA LEU A 96 13.04 9.54 4.67
C LEU A 96 13.97 10.59 5.27
N VAL A 97 14.71 10.20 6.31
CA VAL A 97 15.74 11.01 6.92
C VAL A 97 17.10 10.30 6.83
N PRO A 98 18.23 11.02 6.81
CA PRO A 98 19.56 10.42 6.88
C PRO A 98 19.75 9.48 8.08
N CYS A 99 20.64 8.51 7.93
CA CYS A 99 21.02 7.61 9.01
C CYS A 99 21.51 8.40 10.23
N ASN A 100 21.10 7.98 11.43
CA ASN A 100 21.36 8.60 12.73
C ASN A 100 20.53 9.85 13.05
N GLU A 101 19.71 10.35 12.13
CA GLU A 101 18.84 11.47 12.45
C GLU A 101 17.80 11.09 13.50
N LEU A 102 17.22 9.89 13.39
CA LEU A 102 16.26 9.42 14.38
C LEU A 102 16.92 9.10 15.72
N ASP A 103 18.19 8.70 15.73
CA ASP A 103 18.93 8.49 16.98
C ASP A 103 19.48 9.79 17.59
N ASN A 104 19.30 10.93 16.93
CA ASN A 104 19.82 12.21 17.41
C ASN A 104 19.22 12.54 18.78
N LEU A 105 20.09 12.65 19.79
CA LEU A 105 19.72 12.92 21.18
C LEU A 105 18.76 11.87 21.78
N PHE A 106 18.76 10.65 21.24
CA PHE A 106 18.10 9.49 21.84
C PHE A 106 19.03 8.81 22.86
N ASP A 107 18.62 8.77 24.13
CA ASP A 107 19.31 8.03 25.16
C ASP A 107 18.87 6.55 25.09
N LYS A 108 19.78 5.70 24.61
CA LYS A 108 19.54 4.26 24.48
C LYS A 108 19.39 3.55 25.83
N THR A 109 19.97 4.10 26.89
CA THR A 109 19.89 3.54 28.25
C THR A 109 18.55 3.85 28.87
N ALA A 110 18.10 5.10 28.76
CA ALA A 110 16.80 5.53 29.27
C ALA A 110 15.63 5.13 28.35
N GLY A 111 15.91 4.85 27.07
CA GLY A 111 14.91 4.54 26.06
C GLY A 111 14.05 5.75 25.67
N LEU A 112 14.55 6.97 25.85
CA LEU A 112 13.82 8.23 25.65
C LEU A 112 14.73 9.27 24.98
N TYR A 113 14.12 10.25 24.31
CA TYR A 113 14.85 11.40 23.79
C TYR A 113 15.13 12.42 24.89
N LEU A 114 16.29 13.09 24.81
CA LEU A 114 16.62 14.21 25.70
C LEU A 114 15.62 15.37 25.59
N PHE A 115 14.97 15.52 24.42
CA PHE A 115 13.86 16.47 24.20
C PHE A 115 12.65 16.25 25.12
N GLN A 116 12.56 15.08 25.76
CA GLN A 116 11.49 14.71 26.69
C GLN A 116 11.82 15.04 28.14
N ALA A 117 13.03 15.54 28.43
CA ALA A 117 13.39 16.01 29.77
C ALA A 117 12.64 17.31 30.11
N GLU A 118 12.18 17.44 31.35
CA GLU A 118 11.36 18.60 31.78
C GLU A 118 12.07 19.95 31.64
N ASN A 119 13.40 19.95 31.71
CA ASN A 119 14.24 21.13 31.62
C ASN A 119 14.86 21.33 30.22
N TYR A 120 14.40 20.61 29.20
CA TYR A 120 14.92 20.78 27.85
C TYR A 120 14.39 22.08 27.23
N GLU A 121 15.30 23.01 26.92
CA GLU A 121 14.98 24.24 26.21
C GLU A 121 15.21 24.05 24.70
N PHE A 122 14.14 24.13 23.93
CA PHE A 122 14.21 24.09 22.48
C PHE A 122 14.88 25.35 21.93
N GLY A 123 15.74 25.17 20.93
CA GLY A 123 16.42 26.27 20.24
C GLY A 123 15.52 27.00 19.24
N ASP A 124 16.13 27.77 18.34
CA ASP A 124 15.45 28.39 17.21
C ASP A 124 15.02 27.31 16.19
N VAL A 125 13.73 27.32 15.83
CA VAL A 125 13.12 26.43 14.82
C VAL A 125 13.90 26.44 13.51
N ASN A 126 14.49 27.57 13.12
CA ASN A 126 15.27 27.69 11.89
C ASN A 126 16.52 26.78 11.87
N ASN A 127 16.98 26.31 13.03
CA ASN A 127 18.15 25.44 13.16
C ASN A 127 17.78 24.00 13.58
N MET A 128 16.51 23.73 13.85
CA MET A 128 16.07 22.40 14.29
C MET A 128 16.16 21.38 13.15
N ARG A 129 16.51 20.16 13.53
CA ARG A 129 16.26 18.97 12.70
C ARG A 129 14.80 18.55 12.81
N ILE A 130 14.29 17.83 11.82
CA ILE A 130 12.89 17.40 11.76
C ILE A 130 12.47 16.59 12.99
N ILE A 131 13.35 15.75 13.56
CA ILE A 131 13.01 14.98 14.76
C ILE A 131 12.79 15.90 15.97
N GLU A 132 13.67 16.88 16.18
CA GLU A 132 13.56 17.86 17.26
C GLU A 132 12.33 18.75 17.08
N TYR A 133 12.10 19.24 15.86
CA TYR A 133 10.92 20.02 15.49
C TYR A 133 9.61 19.25 15.78
N VAL A 134 9.57 17.95 15.47
CA VAL A 134 8.40 17.12 15.74
C VAL A 134 8.13 17.03 17.25
N PHE A 135 9.15 16.87 18.10
CA PHE A 135 8.97 16.89 19.55
C PHE A 135 8.58 18.28 20.08
N PHE A 136 9.14 19.34 19.50
CA PHE A 136 8.82 20.72 19.86
C PHE A 136 7.32 21.01 19.64
N LYS A 137 6.78 20.60 18.48
CA LYS A 137 5.37 20.85 18.12
C LYS A 137 4.41 19.81 18.67
N LEU A 138 4.80 18.54 18.66
CA LEU A 138 3.92 17.41 18.92
C LEU A 138 4.40 16.68 20.18
N ARG A 139 3.76 17.02 21.31
CA ARG A 139 4.07 16.43 22.62
C ARG A 139 3.77 14.93 22.73
N SER A 140 3.02 14.35 21.78
CA SER A 140 2.68 12.92 21.75
C SER A 140 3.07 12.29 20.42
N ILE A 141 4.03 11.37 20.48
CA ILE A 141 4.52 10.62 19.33
C ILE A 141 4.70 9.13 19.66
N SER A 142 4.62 8.27 18.66
CA SER A 142 4.89 6.83 18.78
C SER A 142 6.29 6.51 18.25
N ILE A 143 7.10 5.89 19.10
CA ILE A 143 8.50 5.53 18.81
C ILE A 143 8.58 4.00 18.70
N ASN A 144 9.19 3.50 17.63
CA ASN A 144 9.59 2.10 17.53
C ASN A 144 11.11 2.01 17.67
N ALA A 145 11.53 1.64 18.88
CA ALA A 145 12.93 1.44 19.26
C ALA A 145 13.15 0.00 19.74
N SER A 146 14.28 -0.59 19.36
CA SER A 146 14.80 -1.81 19.98
C SER A 146 16.21 -1.56 20.53
N ALA A 147 17.17 -1.33 19.64
CA ALA A 147 18.51 -0.84 19.97
C ALA A 147 18.78 0.58 19.44
N ASN A 148 18.10 0.96 18.36
CA ASN A 148 18.09 2.27 17.71
C ASN A 148 16.64 2.62 17.33
N VAL A 149 16.35 3.91 17.13
CA VAL A 149 15.06 4.37 16.64
C VAL A 149 15.00 4.18 15.12
N ARG A 150 14.15 3.25 14.67
CA ARG A 150 14.02 2.95 13.23
C ARG A 150 12.88 3.69 12.56
N LYS A 151 11.87 4.07 13.35
CA LYS A 151 10.63 4.66 12.88
C LYS A 151 10.03 5.53 13.98
N VAL A 152 9.66 6.75 13.62
CA VAL A 152 8.85 7.64 14.44
C VAL A 152 7.55 7.91 13.70
N THR A 153 6.42 7.75 14.38
CA THR A 153 5.09 8.03 13.81
C THR A 153 4.37 9.03 14.67
N TYR A 154 3.80 10.03 14.03
CA TYR A 154 3.02 11.06 14.68
C TYR A 154 1.82 11.43 13.82
N ASN A 155 0.80 12.01 14.45
CA ASN A 155 -0.41 12.42 13.78
C ASN A 155 -0.49 13.95 13.70
N VAL A 156 -0.74 14.48 12.51
CA VAL A 156 -1.01 15.90 12.29
C VAL A 156 -2.34 16.00 11.56
N ASN A 157 -3.33 16.67 12.14
CA ASN A 157 -4.65 16.85 11.55
C ASN A 157 -5.25 15.56 10.95
N ARG A 158 -5.21 14.45 11.72
CA ARG A 158 -5.71 13.12 11.35
C ARG A 158 -4.92 12.42 10.25
N ARG A 159 -3.75 12.92 9.87
CA ARG A 159 -2.80 12.26 8.97
C ARG A 159 -1.62 11.72 9.74
N ASN A 160 -1.32 10.44 9.52
CA ASN A 160 -0.12 9.82 10.06
C ASN A 160 1.07 10.22 9.20
N ILE A 161 2.09 10.74 9.85
CA ILE A 161 3.39 11.05 9.27
C ILE A 161 4.40 10.07 9.85
N VAL A 162 5.23 9.52 8.98
CA VAL A 162 6.16 8.46 9.32
C VAL A 162 7.57 8.84 8.91
N LEU A 163 8.42 9.12 9.90
CA LEU A 163 9.85 9.29 9.71
C LEU A 163 10.54 7.92 9.75
N ARG A 164 11.47 7.66 8.84
CA ARG A 164 12.29 6.44 8.82
C ARG A 164 13.58 6.66 8.04
N GLU A 165 14.60 5.86 8.32
CA GLU A 165 15.89 5.97 7.64
C GLU A 165 15.92 5.26 6.27
N THR A 166 15.15 4.18 6.13
CA THR A 166 15.25 3.28 4.96
C THR A 166 14.00 3.26 4.10
N LYS A 167 14.25 3.17 2.79
CA LYS A 167 13.23 3.08 1.76
C LYS A 167 12.71 1.63 1.66
N LEU A 168 11.52 1.36 2.17
CA LEU A 168 10.81 0.09 1.97
C LEU A 168 9.77 0.22 0.85
N LEU A 169 10.20 0.57 -0.35
CA LEU A 169 9.29 0.79 -1.48
C LEU A 169 9.28 -0.43 -2.39
N LYS A 170 8.21 -1.22 -2.22
CA LYS A 170 7.97 -2.50 -2.89
C LYS A 170 7.41 -2.34 -4.31
N TYR A 171 6.69 -1.23 -4.54
CA TYR A 171 6.08 -0.89 -5.82
C TYR A 171 6.73 0.33 -6.45
N ASN A 172 6.91 0.29 -7.77
CA ASN A 172 7.54 1.30 -8.60
C ASN A 172 6.81 2.64 -8.52
N VAL A 173 5.48 2.61 -8.45
CA VAL A 173 4.66 3.83 -8.32
C VAL A 173 5.00 4.60 -7.05
N ASN A 174 5.54 3.95 -6.02
CA ASN A 174 5.97 4.61 -4.80
C ASN A 174 7.40 5.17 -4.86
N SER A 175 8.17 4.85 -5.90
CA SER A 175 9.60 5.20 -5.98
C SER A 175 9.88 6.69 -6.24
N ASN A 176 8.86 7.54 -6.21
CA ASN A 176 8.96 8.98 -6.33
C ASN A 176 9.56 9.61 -5.07
N GLU A 177 10.28 10.71 -5.24
CA GLU A 177 10.97 11.42 -4.17
C GLU A 177 10.82 12.93 -4.37
N TYR A 178 10.58 13.63 -3.27
CA TYR A 178 10.52 15.08 -3.21
C TYR A 178 11.38 15.59 -2.05
N ILE A 179 12.19 16.61 -2.31
CA ILE A 179 12.96 17.35 -1.31
C ILE A 179 12.39 18.76 -1.28
N SER A 180 12.19 19.36 -0.10
CA SER A 180 11.70 20.74 -0.02
C SER A 180 12.60 21.71 -0.80
N GLY A 181 12.03 22.39 -1.79
CA GLY A 181 12.73 23.38 -2.61
C GLY A 181 11.84 23.92 -3.74
N GLU A 182 12.41 24.79 -4.57
CA GLU A 182 11.68 25.50 -5.64
C GLU A 182 12.07 25.04 -7.05
N SER A 183 13.16 24.27 -7.19
CA SER A 183 13.62 23.75 -8.48
C SER A 183 12.96 22.42 -8.81
N SER A 184 12.66 22.18 -10.09
CA SER A 184 12.19 20.88 -10.58
C SER A 184 13.17 19.72 -10.31
N GLU A 185 14.44 20.02 -10.00
CA GLU A 185 15.44 19.03 -9.60
C GLU A 185 15.14 18.43 -8.22
N CYS A 186 14.40 19.15 -7.37
CA CYS A 186 13.91 18.69 -6.08
C CYS A 186 12.86 17.57 -6.21
N MET A 187 12.39 17.29 -7.43
CA MET A 187 11.37 16.28 -7.70
C MET A 187 11.91 15.18 -8.62
N ARG A 188 11.85 13.94 -8.12
CA ARG A 188 12.17 12.73 -8.89
C ARG A 188 10.90 11.90 -9.05
N ILE A 189 10.41 11.78 -10.27
CA ILE A 189 9.29 10.89 -10.60
C ILE A 189 9.83 9.66 -11.31
N TYR A 190 9.56 8.49 -10.74
CA TYR A 190 9.96 7.21 -11.31
C TYR A 190 8.83 6.69 -12.21
N LYS A 191 9.12 6.53 -13.51
CA LYS A 191 8.19 5.99 -14.52
C LYS A 191 6.80 6.67 -14.54
N ILE A 192 6.79 7.97 -14.83
CA ILE A 192 5.57 8.80 -14.86
C ILE A 192 4.40 8.20 -15.65
N ASN A 193 4.68 7.62 -16.83
CA ASN A 193 3.62 7.04 -17.67
C ASN A 193 2.92 5.88 -16.96
N GLU A 194 3.66 5.04 -16.22
CA GLU A 194 3.08 3.94 -15.46
C GLU A 194 2.18 4.45 -14.33
N ILE A 195 2.54 5.57 -13.69
CA ILE A 195 1.69 6.20 -12.67
C ILE A 195 0.37 6.65 -13.28
N PHE A 196 0.40 7.46 -14.35
CA PHE A 196 -0.82 8.00 -14.96
C PHE A 196 -1.72 6.92 -15.57
N THR A 197 -1.13 5.85 -16.11
CA THR A 197 -1.87 4.70 -16.65
C THR A 197 -2.22 3.67 -15.58
N LYS A 198 -1.85 3.91 -14.31
CA LYS A 198 -2.08 3.03 -13.16
C LYS A 198 -1.55 1.60 -13.37
N HIS A 199 -0.31 1.50 -13.81
CA HIS A 199 0.46 0.25 -13.86
C HIS A 199 1.58 0.28 -12.82
N THR A 200 1.87 -0.86 -12.19
CA THR A 200 3.04 -1.00 -11.31
C THR A 200 3.59 -2.43 -11.35
N ASN A 201 4.85 -2.62 -10.94
CA ASN A 201 5.40 -3.96 -10.78
C ASN A 201 4.61 -4.76 -9.75
N PHE A 202 4.63 -6.08 -9.87
CA PHE A 202 4.13 -7.01 -8.88
C PHE A 202 5.07 -7.12 -7.67
N TYR A 203 4.49 -7.36 -6.50
CA TYR A 203 5.21 -7.67 -5.26
C TYR A 203 4.35 -8.58 -4.38
N PRO A 204 4.80 -9.78 -3.98
CA PRO A 204 3.95 -10.80 -3.34
C PRO A 204 3.46 -10.36 -1.95
N SER A 205 2.32 -9.66 -1.92
CA SER A 205 1.66 -9.17 -0.71
C SER A 205 0.18 -8.93 -0.97
N CYS A 206 -0.69 -9.73 -0.37
CA CYS A 206 -2.14 -9.59 -0.47
C CYS A 206 -2.63 -8.19 -0.06
N MET A 207 -2.14 -7.70 1.08
CA MET A 207 -2.50 -6.39 1.63
C MET A 207 -2.16 -5.25 0.67
N LEU A 208 -0.95 -5.25 0.12
CA LEU A 208 -0.53 -4.20 -0.80
C LEU A 208 -1.26 -4.30 -2.15
N HIS A 209 -1.43 -5.50 -2.71
CA HIS A 209 -2.20 -5.68 -3.94
C HIS A 209 -3.61 -5.18 -3.80
N ARG A 210 -4.30 -5.54 -2.72
CA ARG A 210 -5.65 -5.06 -2.42
C ARG A 210 -5.70 -3.54 -2.40
N LYS A 211 -4.78 -2.92 -1.66
CA LYS A 211 -4.66 -1.46 -1.52
C LYS A 211 -4.51 -0.75 -2.87
N TYR A 212 -3.66 -1.24 -3.77
CA TYR A 212 -3.43 -0.58 -5.07
C TYR A 212 -4.48 -0.95 -6.13
N ARG A 213 -5.01 -2.17 -6.08
CA ARG A 213 -6.14 -2.59 -6.93
C ARG A 213 -7.38 -1.75 -6.66
N ALA A 214 -7.70 -1.47 -5.39
CA ALA A 214 -8.80 -0.59 -5.00
C ALA A 214 -8.65 0.84 -5.57
N LYS A 215 -7.43 1.24 -5.93
CA LYS A 215 -7.12 2.53 -6.57
C LYS A 215 -7.08 2.43 -8.10
N GLY A 216 -7.43 1.27 -8.67
CA GLY A 216 -7.44 1.02 -10.12
C GLY A 216 -6.10 0.63 -10.71
N PHE A 217 -5.10 0.24 -9.90
CA PHE A 217 -3.82 -0.22 -10.44
C PHE A 217 -3.91 -1.65 -10.96
N THR A 218 -3.24 -1.88 -12.09
CA THR A 218 -2.92 -3.20 -12.62
C THR A 218 -1.43 -3.50 -12.41
N PHE A 219 -1.10 -4.80 -12.39
CA PHE A 219 0.22 -5.28 -11.98
C PHE A 219 0.92 -5.97 -13.13
N TYR A 220 2.22 -5.73 -13.28
CA TYR A 220 3.06 -6.40 -14.26
C TYR A 220 4.29 -7.03 -13.61
N ASP A 221 4.87 -8.03 -14.26
CA ASP A 221 6.22 -8.49 -13.96
C ASP A 221 7.05 -8.60 -15.25
N ARG A 222 8.07 -9.48 -15.26
CA ARG A 222 8.92 -9.69 -16.44
C ARG A 222 8.16 -10.31 -17.61
N ASP A 223 7.06 -11.02 -17.35
CA ASP A 223 6.28 -11.77 -18.34
C ASP A 223 5.13 -10.93 -18.93
N GLY A 224 4.91 -9.71 -18.41
CA GLY A 224 3.87 -8.79 -18.85
C GLY A 224 2.84 -8.48 -17.76
N ILE A 225 1.63 -8.10 -18.16
CA ILE A 225 0.53 -7.82 -17.23
C ILE A 225 0.05 -9.14 -16.61
N ILE A 226 -0.04 -9.17 -15.29
CA ILE A 226 -0.49 -10.33 -14.53
C ILE A 226 -2.02 -10.35 -14.51
N SER A 227 -2.61 -11.46 -14.95
CA SER A 227 -4.04 -11.67 -14.88
C SER A 227 -4.50 -11.93 -13.44
N ASP A 228 -5.77 -11.68 -13.16
CA ASP A 228 -6.38 -11.94 -11.85
C ASP A 228 -6.33 -13.41 -11.43
N ARG A 229 -6.29 -14.33 -12.40
CA ARG A 229 -6.13 -15.78 -12.18
C ARG A 229 -4.72 -16.12 -11.71
N ASP A 230 -3.71 -15.46 -12.27
CA ASP A 230 -2.31 -15.80 -12.05
C ASP A 230 -1.73 -15.17 -10.76
N ILE A 231 -2.46 -14.23 -10.15
CA ILE A 231 -1.98 -13.50 -8.98
C ILE A 231 -1.62 -14.43 -7.82
N TRP A 232 -2.41 -15.50 -7.58
CA TRP A 232 -2.22 -16.43 -6.48
C TRP A 232 -0.94 -17.25 -6.65
N LYS A 233 -0.71 -17.75 -7.86
CA LYS A 233 0.52 -18.46 -8.23
C LYS A 233 1.74 -17.57 -8.05
N LYS A 234 1.67 -16.30 -8.48
CA LYS A 234 2.77 -15.32 -8.33
C LYS A 234 3.01 -14.93 -6.85
N MET A 235 1.99 -15.05 -5.99
CA MET A 235 2.11 -14.86 -4.54
C MET A 235 2.60 -16.10 -3.79
N HIS A 236 2.80 -17.23 -4.47
CA HIS A 236 3.03 -18.54 -3.85
C HIS A 236 1.91 -18.94 -2.88
N ILE A 237 0.67 -18.59 -3.21
CA ILE A 237 -0.52 -18.98 -2.45
C ILE A 237 -1.08 -20.26 -3.08
N ASP A 238 -1.14 -21.30 -2.28
CA ASP A 238 -1.71 -22.58 -2.68
C ASP A 238 -3.24 -22.48 -2.71
N ILE A 239 -3.88 -23.11 -3.70
CA ILE A 239 -5.34 -23.16 -3.82
C ILE A 239 -5.77 -24.62 -3.68
N ILE A 240 -6.64 -24.91 -2.71
CA ILE A 240 -7.27 -26.22 -2.53
C ILE A 240 -8.75 -26.08 -2.83
N LYS A 241 -9.26 -26.90 -3.74
CA LYS A 241 -10.71 -26.94 -4.00
C LYS A 241 -11.45 -27.68 -2.88
N VAL A 242 -12.65 -27.21 -2.57
CA VAL A 242 -13.52 -27.83 -1.57
C VAL A 242 -14.94 -28.01 -2.10
N THR A 243 -15.59 -29.10 -1.70
CA THR A 243 -17.00 -29.38 -1.99
C THR A 243 -17.84 -29.16 -0.75
N PRO A 244 -19.12 -28.77 -0.88
CA PRO A 244 -20.03 -28.72 0.26
C PRO A 244 -20.14 -30.06 0.99
N TYR A 245 -20.11 -30.04 2.32
CA TYR A 245 -20.39 -31.21 3.14
C TYR A 245 -21.89 -31.29 3.46
N GLY A 246 -22.55 -32.34 2.96
CA GLY A 246 -23.99 -32.56 3.16
C GLY A 246 -24.86 -31.58 2.38
N ASN A 247 -26.08 -31.34 2.88
CA ASN A 247 -27.14 -30.65 2.11
C ASN A 247 -27.28 -29.16 2.44
N LYS A 248 -26.29 -28.54 3.10
CA LYS A 248 -26.36 -27.10 3.41
C LYS A 248 -26.34 -26.31 2.11
N THR A 249 -27.19 -25.29 2.01
CA THR A 249 -27.19 -24.30 0.94
C THR A 249 -25.96 -23.39 1.00
N ALA A 250 -25.68 -22.63 -0.06
CA ALA A 250 -24.58 -21.66 -0.06
C ALA A 250 -24.81 -20.55 0.97
N GLU A 251 -26.06 -20.10 1.11
CA GLU A 251 -26.47 -19.08 2.09
C GLU A 251 -26.20 -19.55 3.53
N GLU A 252 -26.59 -20.77 3.87
CA GLU A 252 -26.33 -21.35 5.20
C GLU A 252 -24.83 -21.46 5.49
N ARG A 253 -24.03 -21.87 4.50
CA ARG A 253 -22.57 -21.96 4.67
C ARG A 253 -21.93 -20.59 4.83
N LEU A 254 -22.34 -19.58 4.05
CA LEU A 254 -21.88 -18.20 4.19
C LEU A 254 -22.26 -17.58 5.54
N GLN A 255 -23.45 -17.89 6.05
CA GLN A 255 -23.87 -17.47 7.38
C GLN A 255 -22.95 -18.08 8.45
N LEU A 256 -22.67 -19.38 8.37
CA LEU A 256 -21.74 -20.05 9.26
C LEU A 256 -20.30 -19.49 9.16
N LEU A 257 -19.87 -19.12 7.95
CA LEU A 257 -18.60 -18.43 7.70
C LEU A 257 -18.53 -17.03 8.34
N SER A 258 -19.68 -16.38 8.52
CA SER A 258 -19.77 -15.01 9.06
C SER A 258 -19.92 -14.96 10.58
N GLU A 259 -20.37 -16.04 11.22
CA GLU A 259 -20.65 -16.09 12.66
C GLU A 259 -19.49 -16.65 13.51
N GLN A 260 -18.63 -17.49 12.93
CA GLN A 260 -17.65 -18.27 13.69
C GLN A 260 -16.29 -17.58 13.79
N GLY A 261 -16.01 -16.99 14.96
CA GLY A 261 -14.75 -16.30 15.23
C GLY A 261 -13.58 -17.17 15.70
N ARG A 262 -13.84 -18.42 16.10
CA ARG A 262 -12.81 -19.34 16.65
C ARG A 262 -12.15 -20.23 15.59
N GLY A 263 -12.42 -19.95 14.32
CA GLY A 263 -11.84 -20.66 13.18
C GLY A 263 -12.44 -22.04 12.93
N TYR A 264 -11.84 -22.73 11.97
CA TYR A 264 -12.20 -24.06 11.50
C TYR A 264 -11.02 -25.00 11.66
N VAL A 265 -11.30 -26.30 11.71
CA VAL A 265 -10.33 -27.39 11.80
C VAL A 265 -10.46 -28.28 10.57
N TYR A 266 -9.39 -28.97 10.23
CA TYR A 266 -9.34 -29.99 9.18
C TYR A 266 -9.09 -31.31 9.86
N ASP A 267 -9.98 -32.27 9.63
CA ASP A 267 -9.91 -33.63 10.15
C ASP A 267 -10.41 -34.59 9.07
N ASP A 268 -9.55 -35.53 8.67
CA ASP A 268 -9.83 -36.56 7.66
C ASP A 268 -10.58 -36.03 6.41
N HIS A 269 -9.98 -35.07 5.70
CA HIS A 269 -10.56 -34.40 4.52
C HIS A 269 -11.79 -33.52 4.78
N VAL A 270 -12.27 -33.42 6.01
CA VAL A 270 -13.43 -32.59 6.37
C VAL A 270 -12.96 -31.31 7.05
N VAL A 271 -13.45 -30.17 6.54
CA VAL A 271 -13.31 -28.87 7.19
C VAL A 271 -14.56 -28.60 8.04
N ALA A 272 -14.37 -28.42 9.34
CA ALA A 272 -15.44 -28.26 10.32
C ALA A 272 -15.18 -27.10 11.29
N SER A 273 -16.24 -26.60 11.95
CA SER A 273 -16.11 -25.62 13.03
C SER A 273 -15.18 -26.10 14.15
N GLY A 274 -14.27 -25.25 14.61
CA GLY A 274 -13.37 -25.57 15.73
C GLY A 274 -14.01 -25.56 17.12
N VAL A 275 -15.32 -25.29 17.23
CA VAL A 275 -16.05 -25.21 18.51
C VAL A 275 -17.40 -25.88 18.39
N GLY A 276 -17.66 -26.86 19.26
CA GLY A 276 -18.94 -27.56 19.35
C GLY A 276 -19.13 -28.63 18.28
N SER A 277 -20.06 -29.54 18.53
CA SER A 277 -20.36 -30.69 17.68
C SER A 277 -20.65 -30.29 16.21
N GLU A 278 -19.82 -30.80 15.31
CA GLU A 278 -20.14 -31.20 13.94
C GLU A 278 -20.83 -30.19 12.99
N LYS A 279 -20.43 -28.91 12.99
CA LYS A 279 -20.68 -28.08 11.80
C LYS A 279 -19.64 -28.37 10.72
N LYS A 280 -19.66 -29.58 10.18
CA LYS A 280 -18.93 -29.94 8.95
C LYS A 280 -19.45 -29.04 7.83
N LEU A 281 -18.56 -28.32 7.17
CA LEU A 281 -18.91 -27.37 6.10
C LEU A 281 -18.50 -27.87 4.74
N TYR A 282 -17.28 -28.40 4.63
CA TYR A 282 -16.71 -28.79 3.35
C TYR A 282 -15.94 -30.09 3.45
N THR A 283 -15.85 -30.79 2.31
CA THR A 283 -14.85 -31.81 2.06
C THR A 283 -13.76 -31.20 1.17
N ALA A 284 -12.51 -31.27 1.59
CA ALA A 284 -11.36 -30.78 0.84
C ALA A 284 -10.66 -31.92 0.10
N TYR A 285 -10.29 -31.68 -1.16
CA TYR A 285 -9.66 -32.72 -1.99
C TYR A 285 -8.29 -33.17 -1.46
N ARG A 286 -7.60 -32.30 -0.72
CA ARG A 286 -6.33 -32.62 -0.08
C ARG A 286 -6.09 -31.81 1.18
N LYS A 287 -5.11 -32.26 1.96
CA LYS A 287 -4.59 -31.60 3.15
C LYS A 287 -3.73 -30.38 2.74
N PRO A 288 -3.77 -29.25 3.47
CA PRO A 288 -2.84 -28.15 3.26
C PRO A 288 -1.41 -28.55 3.62
N ILE A 289 -0.44 -27.84 3.06
CA ILE A 289 0.97 -27.95 3.45
C ILE A 289 1.14 -27.24 4.80
N GLY A 290 1.75 -27.92 5.77
CA GLY A 290 1.93 -27.38 7.13
C GLY A 290 1.00 -28.02 8.16
N SER A 291 1.29 -27.82 9.45
CA SER A 291 0.60 -28.56 10.52
C SER A 291 -0.88 -28.21 10.60
N ASP A 292 -1.68 -29.20 10.97
CA ASP A 292 -3.09 -29.05 11.29
C ASP A 292 -3.29 -27.99 12.37
N ARG A 293 -4.26 -27.09 12.17
CA ARG A 293 -5.43 -27.04 13.06
C ARG A 293 -6.34 -25.85 12.83
N TYR A 294 -5.91 -24.75 12.22
CA TYR A 294 -6.74 -23.56 12.16
C TYR A 294 -6.84 -22.93 10.77
N PHE A 295 -8.08 -22.82 10.29
CA PHE A 295 -8.48 -22.03 9.14
C PHE A 295 -9.32 -20.87 9.61
N ILE A 296 -9.23 -19.75 8.90
CA ILE A 296 -9.91 -18.50 9.25
C ILE A 296 -10.81 -18.11 8.09
N SER A 297 -12.05 -17.75 8.43
CA SER A 297 -12.97 -17.12 7.48
C SER A 297 -12.76 -15.61 7.50
N CYS A 298 -12.60 -14.99 6.33
CA CYS A 298 -12.62 -13.53 6.25
C CYS A 298 -14.03 -12.94 6.27
N PHE A 299 -15.08 -13.78 6.21
CA PHE A 299 -16.46 -13.32 6.34
C PHE A 299 -16.78 -12.91 7.77
N TYR A 300 -16.16 -13.58 8.75
CA TYR A 300 -16.23 -13.18 10.16
C TYR A 300 -15.56 -11.81 10.36
N ASN A 301 -16.27 -10.89 11.03
CA ASN A 301 -15.86 -9.50 11.27
C ASN A 301 -15.44 -8.69 10.03
N HIS A 302 -15.87 -9.12 8.83
CA HIS A 302 -15.52 -8.48 7.57
C HIS A 302 -14.00 -8.25 7.37
N ALA A 303 -13.17 -9.17 7.86
CA ALA A 303 -11.72 -9.04 7.79
C ALA A 303 -11.21 -8.74 6.37
N ASP A 304 -10.18 -7.90 6.30
CA ASP A 304 -9.57 -7.44 5.07
C ASP A 304 -8.97 -8.60 4.25
N CYS A 305 -9.51 -8.84 3.05
CA CYS A 305 -9.15 -10.00 2.24
C CYS A 305 -9.09 -9.67 0.74
N LEU A 306 -7.94 -9.91 0.12
CA LEU A 306 -7.77 -9.72 -1.33
C LEU A 306 -8.68 -10.65 -2.14
N PHE A 307 -8.82 -11.91 -1.74
CA PHE A 307 -9.63 -12.88 -2.48
C PHE A 307 -11.10 -12.47 -2.50
N ARG A 308 -11.64 -12.06 -1.34
CA ARG A 308 -13.01 -11.54 -1.24
C ARG A 308 -13.24 -10.29 -2.09
N ASP A 309 -12.25 -9.39 -2.13
CA ASP A 309 -12.36 -8.16 -2.94
C ASP A 309 -12.35 -8.45 -4.44
N MET A 310 -11.57 -9.46 -4.88
CA MET A 310 -11.53 -9.88 -6.28
C MET A 310 -12.74 -10.72 -6.67
N TYR A 311 -13.26 -11.52 -5.74
CA TYR A 311 -14.34 -12.48 -5.95
C TYR A 311 -15.40 -12.38 -4.83
N PRO A 312 -16.21 -11.31 -4.82
CA PRO A 312 -17.22 -11.11 -3.78
C PRO A 312 -18.23 -12.26 -3.74
N GLY A 313 -18.56 -12.72 -2.53
CA GLY A 313 -19.55 -13.79 -2.31
C GLY A 313 -19.03 -15.21 -2.55
N VAL A 314 -17.82 -15.39 -3.07
CA VAL A 314 -17.24 -16.73 -3.26
C VAL A 314 -16.77 -17.29 -1.91
N GLU A 315 -17.33 -18.44 -1.54
CA GLU A 315 -17.00 -19.16 -0.31
C GLU A 315 -15.53 -19.57 -0.30
N HIS A 316 -14.81 -19.17 0.74
CA HIS A 316 -13.41 -19.54 0.92
C HIS A 316 -12.94 -19.44 2.38
N LEU A 317 -11.83 -20.13 2.67
CA LEU A 317 -11.12 -20.09 3.95
C LEU A 317 -9.62 -19.87 3.75
N HIS A 318 -8.96 -19.28 4.75
CA HIS A 318 -7.54 -19.00 4.76
C HIS A 318 -6.83 -19.91 5.76
N HIS A 319 -5.75 -20.54 5.32
CA HIS A 319 -4.77 -21.20 6.18
C HIS A 319 -3.45 -20.45 6.06
N ILE A 320 -2.79 -20.19 7.19
CA ILE A 320 -1.47 -19.54 7.23
C ILE A 320 -0.58 -20.32 8.19
N PHE A 321 0.56 -20.82 7.70
CA PHE A 321 1.51 -21.60 8.50
C PHE A 321 2.95 -21.24 8.13
N PHE A 322 3.75 -20.77 9.11
CA PHE A 322 5.15 -20.33 8.93
C PHE A 322 5.43 -19.41 7.71
N GLY A 323 4.42 -18.64 7.27
CA GLY A 323 4.53 -17.73 6.12
C GLY A 323 3.98 -18.30 4.81
N ASP A 324 3.71 -19.60 4.74
CA ASP A 324 2.95 -20.21 3.65
C ASP A 324 1.46 -19.91 3.83
N GLN A 325 0.77 -19.64 2.72
CA GLN A 325 -0.65 -19.34 2.71
C GLN A 325 -1.37 -20.29 1.74
N THR A 326 -2.48 -20.85 2.21
CA THR A 326 -3.37 -21.69 1.39
C THR A 326 -4.79 -21.12 1.44
N LEU A 327 -5.46 -21.07 0.29
CA LEU A 327 -6.87 -20.73 0.16
C LEU A 327 -7.66 -22.00 -0.14
N PHE A 328 -8.69 -22.25 0.65
CA PHE A 328 -9.69 -23.28 0.36
C PHE A 328 -10.84 -22.59 -0.34
N VAL A 329 -11.13 -22.97 -1.57
CA VAL A 329 -12.09 -22.29 -2.43
C VAL A 329 -13.13 -23.28 -2.91
N ILE A 330 -14.41 -22.91 -2.86
CA ILE A 330 -15.50 -23.75 -3.37
C ILE A 330 -15.21 -24.19 -4.81
N ASP A 331 -15.42 -25.48 -5.09
CA ASP A 331 -15.08 -26.12 -6.36
C ASP A 331 -15.91 -25.65 -7.54
N THR A 332 -17.14 -25.17 -7.28
CA THR A 332 -18.01 -24.53 -8.26
C THR A 332 -17.45 -23.22 -8.82
N PHE A 333 -16.38 -22.67 -8.26
CA PHE A 333 -15.72 -21.47 -8.75
C PHE A 333 -14.51 -21.82 -9.64
N ASP A 334 -14.59 -21.60 -10.94
CA ASP A 334 -13.63 -22.09 -11.95
C ASP A 334 -12.49 -21.11 -12.29
N LYS A 335 -12.54 -19.85 -11.85
CA LYS A 335 -11.54 -18.83 -12.22
C LYS A 335 -10.18 -18.96 -11.53
N VAL A 336 -10.08 -19.87 -10.57
CA VAL A 336 -8.83 -20.21 -9.88
C VAL A 336 -8.70 -21.72 -9.85
N ASP A 337 -7.54 -22.24 -10.20
CA ASP A 337 -7.31 -23.69 -10.27
C ASP A 337 -6.51 -24.16 -9.06
N ASP A 338 -6.74 -25.40 -8.64
CA ASP A 338 -5.78 -26.11 -7.80
C ASP A 338 -4.65 -26.62 -8.73
N PRO A 339 -3.44 -26.05 -8.66
CA PRO A 339 -2.35 -26.41 -9.55
C PRO A 339 -1.95 -27.88 -9.44
N LEU A 340 -2.31 -28.56 -8.35
CA LEU A 340 -2.01 -29.98 -8.12
C LEU A 340 -3.15 -30.92 -8.56
N LEU A 341 -4.37 -30.43 -8.81
CA LEU A 341 -5.42 -31.25 -9.46
C LEU A 341 -5.22 -31.31 -10.98
N CYS A 342 -4.71 -30.24 -11.60
CA CYS A 342 -4.43 -30.20 -13.05
C CYS A 342 -3.32 -31.16 -13.51
N THR A 343 -2.48 -31.65 -12.60
CA THR A 343 -1.43 -32.64 -12.92
C THR A 343 -1.95 -34.07 -13.00
N TYR A 344 -3.13 -34.37 -12.42
CA TYR A 344 -3.74 -35.70 -12.46
C TYR A 344 -4.74 -35.88 -13.61
N SER A 345 -5.15 -34.79 -14.29
CA SER A 345 -6.12 -34.87 -15.39
C SER A 345 -5.50 -35.14 -16.77
N ASN A 346 -4.18 -35.37 -16.86
CA ASN A 346 -3.47 -35.59 -18.13
C ASN A 346 -2.74 -36.96 -18.20
N SER A 347 -3.02 -37.92 -17.31
CA SER A 347 -2.35 -39.23 -17.31
C SER A 347 -3.20 -40.43 -17.73
N ASP A 348 -4.51 -40.27 -17.92
CA ASP A 348 -5.43 -41.42 -18.06
C ASP A 348 -6.12 -41.54 -19.43
N GLU A 349 -5.62 -40.86 -20.46
CA GLU A 349 -5.99 -41.13 -21.87
C GLU A 349 -4.74 -41.41 -22.70
N GLU A 350 -4.10 -42.56 -22.50
CA GLU A 350 -3.36 -43.30 -23.55
C GLU A 350 -2.73 -44.58 -22.98
N ILE A 351 -3.51 -45.62 -22.62
CA ILE A 351 -3.08 -47.03 -22.76
C ILE A 351 -4.28 -47.93 -23.06
N LYS A 352 -4.37 -48.29 -24.35
CA LYS A 352 -5.06 -49.44 -25.01
C LYS A 352 -6.59 -49.44 -25.14
#